data_AF-A0A0Q0HTE5-F1
#
_entry.id   AF-A0A0Q0HTE5-F1
#
_cell.length_a   1.000
_cell.length_b   1.000
_cell.length_c   1.000
_cell.angle_alpha   90.00
_cell.angle_beta   90.00
_cell.angle_gamma   90.00
#
_symmetry.space_group_name_H-M   'P 1'
#
loop_
_entity.id
_entity.type
_entity.pdbx_description
1 polymer ?
#
loop_
_entity_poly.entity_id
_entity_poly.type
_entity_poly.pdbx_seq_one_letter_code
_entity_poly.pdbx_strand_id
1 'polypeptide(L)'
;MPATGAWAGDVFANLVSSFDASADVTAQHQTLLNIIGHSYKLRKQADYCQYGAQLADNYLAVYAKYQQQNKVAADEKGPGFMQLSTMLNDTKQFDKAIMLCEQALQYQLSDGTVTGFEGRIKRIEKAKSKAAG
;
A
#
# COMPACT_ATOMS: atom_id res chain seq x y z
N MET A 1 -6.95 -0.03 -12.49
CA MET A 1 -7.26 0.59 -11.18
C MET A 1 -8.67 0.17 -10.78
N PRO A 2 -8.97 -0.04 -9.49
CA PRO A 2 -10.35 -0.24 -9.04
C PRO A 2 -11.21 0.96 -9.45
N ALA A 3 -12.50 0.75 -9.73
CA ALA A 3 -13.40 1.86 -10.03
C ALA A 3 -13.65 2.69 -8.76
N THR A 4 -13.68 4.02 -8.90
CA THR A 4 -14.16 4.91 -7.84
C THR A 4 -15.69 4.91 -7.79
N GLY A 5 -16.26 5.17 -6.62
CA GLY A 5 -17.72 5.32 -6.43
C GLY A 5 -18.13 6.77 -6.18
N ALA A 6 -19.43 7.01 -5.99
CA ALA A 6 -19.98 8.35 -5.71
C ALA A 6 -19.45 9.00 -4.41
N TRP A 7 -18.78 8.23 -3.55
CA TRP A 7 -18.07 8.70 -2.35
C TRP A 7 -16.75 9.43 -2.67
N ALA A 8 -16.19 9.23 -3.86
CA ALA A 8 -14.93 9.83 -4.27
C ALA A 8 -15.16 11.28 -4.67
N GLY A 9 -14.53 12.22 -3.95
CA GLY A 9 -14.52 13.62 -4.39
C GLY A 9 -13.70 13.79 -5.68
N ASP A 10 -13.98 14.87 -6.43
CA ASP A 10 -13.36 15.14 -7.73
C ASP A 10 -11.83 15.07 -7.70
N VAL A 11 -11.22 15.56 -6.62
CA VAL A 11 -9.76 15.50 -6.42
C VAL A 11 -9.24 14.07 -6.44
N PHE A 12 -9.93 13.14 -5.77
CA PHE A 12 -9.52 11.74 -5.74
C PHE A 12 -9.83 11.03 -7.06
N ALA A 13 -11.01 11.29 -7.65
CA ALA A 13 -11.38 10.74 -8.94
C ALA A 13 -10.39 11.14 -10.06
N ASN A 14 -9.95 12.41 -10.07
CA ASN A 14 -8.95 12.91 -11.01
C ASN A 14 -7.58 12.27 -10.75
N LEU A 15 -7.19 12.09 -9.49
CA LEU A 15 -5.93 11.42 -9.14
C LEU A 15 -5.90 9.95 -9.55
N VAL A 16 -7.04 9.24 -9.45
CA VAL A 16 -7.15 7.86 -9.94
C VAL A 16 -7.09 7.81 -11.46
N SER A 17 -7.78 8.74 -12.13
CA SER A 17 -7.79 8.85 -13.61
C SER A 17 -6.44 9.23 -14.20
N SER A 18 -5.54 9.85 -13.42
CA SER A 18 -4.19 10.17 -13.88
C SER A 18 -3.23 8.97 -13.89
N PHE A 19 -3.64 7.80 -13.39
CA PHE A 19 -2.83 6.59 -13.51
C PHE A 19 -2.83 6.07 -14.95
N ASP A 20 -1.67 6.16 -15.60
CA ASP A 20 -1.46 5.67 -16.96
C ASP A 20 -0.59 4.40 -16.95
N ALA A 21 -1.17 3.29 -17.42
CA ALA A 21 -0.47 2.00 -17.50
C ALA A 21 0.58 1.94 -18.63
N SER A 22 0.58 2.91 -19.56
CA SER A 22 1.53 3.05 -20.66
C SER A 22 2.71 3.97 -20.34
N ALA A 23 2.63 4.74 -19.25
CA ALA A 23 3.72 5.58 -18.77
C ALA A 23 4.93 4.73 -18.32
N ASP A 24 6.08 5.38 -18.11
CA ASP A 24 7.24 4.71 -17.53
C ASP A 24 7.00 4.24 -16.09
N VAL A 25 7.79 3.27 -15.62
CA VAL A 25 7.56 2.63 -14.32
C VAL A 25 7.68 3.59 -13.15
N THR A 26 8.53 4.62 -13.26
CA THR A 26 8.75 5.62 -12.21
C THR A 26 7.52 6.51 -12.09
N ALA A 27 6.95 6.96 -13.21
CA ALA A 27 5.69 7.69 -13.23
C ALA A 27 4.51 6.84 -12.69
N GLN A 28 4.44 5.56 -13.06
CA GLN A 28 3.43 4.63 -12.52
C GLN A 28 3.57 4.49 -11.00
N HIS A 29 4.78 4.25 -10.50
CA HIS A 29 5.06 4.10 -9.07
C HIS A 29 4.70 5.36 -8.29
N GLN A 30 5.11 6.54 -8.76
CA GLN A 30 4.82 7.82 -8.12
C GLN A 30 3.31 8.11 -8.09
N THR A 31 2.61 7.88 -9.19
CA THR A 31 1.15 8.10 -9.25
C THR A 31 0.42 7.16 -8.29
N LEU A 32 0.83 5.90 -8.26
CA LEU A 32 0.23 4.92 -7.37
C LEU A 32 0.51 5.24 -5.89
N LEU A 33 1.71 5.71 -5.55
CA LEU A 33 2.02 6.23 -4.20
C LEU A 33 1.11 7.40 -3.81
N ASN A 34 0.81 8.31 -4.75
CA ASN A 34 -0.09 9.43 -4.47
C ASN A 34 -1.52 8.94 -4.16
N ILE A 35 -2.03 7.98 -4.93
CA ILE A 35 -3.37 7.39 -4.74
C ILE A 35 -3.44 6.64 -3.40
N ILE A 36 -2.43 5.83 -3.09
CA ILE A 36 -2.32 5.11 -1.81
C ILE A 36 -2.24 6.11 -0.66
N GLY A 37 -1.40 7.14 -0.78
CA GLY A 37 -1.24 8.17 0.24
C GLY A 37 -2.53 8.95 0.51
N HIS A 38 -3.31 9.26 -0.53
CA HIS A 38 -4.62 9.89 -0.39
C HIS A 38 -5.60 8.95 0.33
N SER A 39 -5.69 7.69 -0.11
CA SER A 39 -6.55 6.67 0.51
C SER A 39 -6.21 6.47 1.99
N TYR A 40 -4.92 6.39 2.31
CA TYR A 40 -4.41 6.22 3.67
C TYR A 40 -4.75 7.40 4.61
N LYS A 41 -4.66 8.65 4.10
CA LYS A 41 -5.05 9.85 4.85
C LYS A 41 -6.53 9.80 5.24
N LEU A 42 -7.37 9.27 4.34
CA LEU A 42 -8.83 9.18 4.53
C LEU A 42 -9.31 7.80 5.00
N ARG A 43 -8.42 6.88 5.38
CA ARG A 43 -8.76 5.48 5.73
C ARG A 43 -9.76 5.29 6.87
N LYS A 44 -10.07 6.34 7.64
CA LYS A 44 -11.16 6.31 8.63
C LYS A 44 -12.55 6.28 7.98
N GLN A 45 -12.63 6.66 6.70
CA GLN A 45 -13.81 6.49 5.85
C GLN A 45 -13.70 5.13 5.17
N ALA A 46 -14.72 4.29 5.34
CA ALA A 46 -14.69 2.89 4.93
C ALA A 46 -14.37 2.71 3.44
N ASP A 47 -14.96 3.55 2.57
CA ASP A 47 -14.76 3.46 1.13
C ASP A 47 -13.31 3.73 0.70
N TYR A 48 -12.66 4.77 1.25
CA TYR A 48 -11.24 5.06 0.98
C TYR A 48 -10.32 3.95 1.51
N CYS A 49 -10.64 3.38 2.67
CA CYS A 49 -9.87 2.28 3.24
C CYS A 49 -9.97 1.02 2.37
N GLN A 50 -11.19 0.66 1.97
CA GLN A 50 -11.45 -0.49 1.11
C GLN A 50 -10.81 -0.32 -0.27
N TYR A 51 -10.97 0.85 -0.88
CA TYR A 51 -10.35 1.17 -2.16
C TYR A 51 -8.83 1.08 -2.08
N GLY A 52 -8.23 1.70 -1.05
CA GLY A 52 -6.78 1.65 -0.85
C GLY A 52 -6.26 0.23 -0.66
N ALA A 53 -6.96 -0.61 0.10
CA ALA A 53 -6.59 -2.02 0.29
C ALA A 53 -6.60 -2.83 -1.03
N GLN A 54 -7.49 -2.52 -1.97
CA GLN A 54 -7.54 -3.16 -3.28
C GLN A 54 -6.35 -2.83 -4.19
N LEU A 55 -5.56 -1.79 -3.89
CA LEU A 55 -4.40 -1.39 -4.68
C LEU A 55 -3.17 -2.25 -4.46
N ALA A 56 -3.17 -3.15 -3.47
CA ALA A 56 -2.00 -3.89 -3.05
C ALA A 56 -1.33 -4.67 -4.19
N ASP A 57 -2.10 -5.40 -5.02
CA ASP A 57 -1.54 -6.22 -6.10
C ASP A 57 -0.98 -5.35 -7.23
N ASN A 58 -1.67 -4.25 -7.56
CA ASN A 58 -1.18 -3.27 -8.54
C ASN A 58 0.14 -2.67 -8.07
N TYR A 59 0.25 -2.35 -6.77
CA TYR A 59 1.45 -1.76 -6.21
C TYR A 59 2.62 -2.73 -6.21
N LEU A 60 2.40 -3.99 -5.83
CA LEU A 60 3.43 -5.03 -5.92
C LEU A 60 3.96 -5.21 -7.35
N ALA A 61 3.06 -5.28 -8.33
CA ALA A 61 3.44 -5.44 -9.74
C ALA A 61 4.26 -4.26 -10.28
N VAL A 62 3.88 -3.03 -9.94
CA VAL A 62 4.61 -1.82 -10.35
C VAL A 62 5.95 -1.71 -9.60
N TYR A 63 5.94 -1.95 -8.29
CA TYR A 63 7.14 -1.84 -7.45
C TYR A 63 8.22 -2.84 -7.85
N ALA A 64 7.85 -4.08 -8.19
CA ALA A 64 8.80 -5.09 -8.64
C ALA A 64 9.57 -4.63 -9.90
N LYS A 65 8.89 -3.99 -10.85
CA LYS A 65 9.51 -3.40 -12.05
C LYS A 65 10.34 -2.15 -11.69
N TYR A 66 9.82 -1.31 -10.80
CA TYR A 66 10.50 -0.10 -10.35
C TYR A 66 11.85 -0.41 -9.72
N GLN A 67 11.91 -1.41 -8.83
CA GLN A 67 13.13 -1.84 -8.14
C GLN A 67 14.18 -2.44 -9.10
N GLN A 68 13.75 -3.08 -10.19
CA GLN A 68 14.68 -3.58 -11.22
C GLN A 68 15.32 -2.46 -12.03
N GLN A 69 14.60 -1.35 -12.24
CA GLN A 69 15.03 -0.23 -13.08
C GLN A 69 15.71 0.89 -12.29
N ASN A 70 15.52 0.91 -10.97
CA ASN A 70 16.03 1.97 -10.10
C ASN A 70 16.84 1.35 -8.96
N LYS A 71 17.97 1.97 -8.63
CA LYS A 71 18.77 1.57 -7.47
C LYS A 71 18.07 2.03 -6.19
N VAL A 72 17.31 1.13 -5.58
CA VAL A 72 16.70 1.32 -4.25
C VAL A 72 17.75 1.04 -3.19
N ALA A 73 17.92 1.95 -2.23
CA ALA A 73 18.87 1.74 -1.14
C ALA A 73 18.32 0.74 -0.12
N ALA A 74 19.20 -0.03 0.51
CA ALA A 74 18.84 -0.75 1.72
C ALA A 74 18.36 0.25 2.79
N ASP A 75 17.36 -0.14 3.57
CA ASP A 75 16.67 0.69 4.56
C ASP A 75 15.92 1.90 4.00
N GLU A 76 15.75 1.99 2.68
CA GLU A 76 14.88 2.99 2.07
C GLU A 76 13.45 2.81 2.60
N LYS A 77 12.78 3.94 2.85
CA LYS A 77 11.41 3.90 3.35
C LYS A 77 10.48 3.36 2.26
N GLY A 78 9.67 2.37 2.61
CA GLY A 78 8.62 1.82 1.76
C GLY A 78 7.23 2.35 2.12
N PRO A 79 6.90 3.64 1.89
CA PRO A 79 5.64 4.24 2.35
C PRO A 79 4.41 3.53 1.77
N GLY A 80 4.46 3.09 0.51
CA GLY A 80 3.37 2.33 -0.11
C GLY A 80 3.09 1.02 0.62
N PHE A 81 4.13 0.22 0.92
CA PHE A 81 4.01 -1.02 1.69
C PHE A 81 3.45 -0.77 3.10
N MET A 82 3.95 0.25 3.78
CA MET A 82 3.51 0.63 5.13
C MET A 82 2.03 1.07 5.16
N GLN A 83 1.62 1.90 4.21
CA GLN A 83 0.26 2.44 4.13
C GLN A 83 -0.76 1.36 3.74
N LEU A 84 -0.43 0.56 2.72
CA LEU A 84 -1.27 -0.54 2.26
C LEU A 84 -1.44 -1.62 3.33
N SER A 85 -0.37 -2.04 4.02
CA SER A 85 -0.47 -3.03 5.10
C SER A 85 -1.36 -2.53 6.25
N THR A 86 -1.37 -1.23 6.51
CA THR A 86 -2.30 -0.62 7.48
C THR A 86 -3.74 -0.73 6.99
N MET A 87 -4.04 -0.35 5.75
CA MET A 87 -5.41 -0.42 5.20
C MET A 87 -5.90 -1.87 5.05
N LEU A 88 -5.03 -2.80 4.68
CA LEU A 88 -5.35 -4.24 4.65
C LEU A 88 -5.67 -4.76 6.05
N ASN A 89 -4.92 -4.36 7.07
CA ASN A 89 -5.22 -4.68 8.45
C ASN A 89 -6.56 -4.07 8.91
N ASP A 90 -6.80 -2.79 8.60
CA ASP A 90 -8.04 -2.09 8.95
C ASP A 90 -9.27 -2.72 8.26
N THR A 91 -9.09 -3.34 7.09
CA THR A 91 -10.12 -4.10 6.35
C THR A 91 -10.12 -5.60 6.66
N LYS A 92 -9.41 -6.04 7.71
CA LYS A 92 -9.30 -7.44 8.17
C LYS A 92 -8.72 -8.42 7.15
N GLN A 93 -8.04 -7.93 6.11
CA GLN A 93 -7.27 -8.73 5.15
C GLN A 93 -5.88 -9.04 5.70
N PHE A 94 -5.84 -9.69 6.87
CA PHE A 94 -4.61 -9.84 7.66
C PHE A 94 -3.49 -10.60 6.93
N ASP A 95 -3.84 -11.69 6.23
CA ASP A 95 -2.85 -12.50 5.50
C ASP A 95 -2.18 -11.71 4.38
N LYS A 96 -2.97 -10.91 3.66
CA LYS A 96 -2.45 -10.02 2.61
C LYS A 96 -1.60 -8.89 3.20
N ALA A 97 -1.97 -8.37 4.37
CA ALA A 97 -1.19 -7.36 5.07
C ALA A 97 0.18 -7.89 5.52
N ILE A 98 0.24 -9.14 6.01
CA ILE A 98 1.49 -9.83 6.40
C ILE A 98 2.35 -10.07 5.16
N MET A 99 1.80 -10.67 4.10
CA MET A 99 2.51 -10.91 2.84
C MET A 99 3.16 -9.63 2.30
N LEU A 100 2.45 -8.50 2.36
CA LEU A 100 2.98 -7.24 1.90
C LEU A 100 4.18 -6.75 2.73
N CYS A 101 4.14 -6.97 4.05
CA CYS A 101 5.26 -6.63 4.94
C CYS A 101 6.46 -7.57 4.69
N GLU A 102 6.23 -8.87 4.49
CA GLU A 102 7.27 -9.83 4.14
C GLU A 102 7.94 -9.48 2.81
N GLN A 103 7.17 -9.06 1.80
CA GLN A 103 7.70 -8.60 0.53
C GLN A 103 8.56 -7.34 0.69
N ALA A 104 8.16 -6.41 1.57
CA ALA A 104 8.97 -5.23 1.88
C ALA A 104 10.30 -5.59 2.53
N LEU A 105 10.32 -6.61 3.40
CA LEU A 105 11.55 -7.14 4.01
C LEU A 105 12.48 -7.79 2.96
N GLN A 106 11.92 -8.52 1.99
CA GLN A 106 12.71 -9.07 0.87
C GLN A 106 13.38 -7.96 0.04
N TYR A 107 12.72 -6.81 -0.09
CA TYR A 107 13.28 -5.62 -0.73
C TYR A 107 14.17 -4.77 0.20
N GLN A 108 14.42 -5.23 1.44
CA GLN A 108 15.24 -4.54 2.44
C GLN A 108 14.72 -3.13 2.77
N LEU A 109 13.40 -2.95 2.80
CA LEU A 109 12.77 -1.66 3.06
C LEU A 109 12.49 -1.46 4.55
N SER A 110 12.44 -0.19 4.95
CA SER A 110 11.99 0.23 6.28
C SER A 110 10.54 0.74 6.27
N ASP A 111 9.78 0.44 7.32
CA ASP A 111 8.45 1.02 7.53
C ASP A 111 8.49 2.40 8.22
N GLY A 112 9.70 2.90 8.50
CA GLY A 112 9.94 4.18 9.17
C GLY A 112 9.82 4.15 10.69
N THR A 113 9.61 2.98 11.31
CA THR A 113 9.61 2.79 12.76
C THR A 113 10.89 2.08 13.25
N VAL A 114 11.17 2.16 14.55
CA VAL A 114 12.32 1.49 15.18
C VAL A 114 12.30 -0.03 14.95
N THR A 115 11.11 -0.64 14.91
CA THR A 115 10.96 -2.10 14.80
C THR A 115 10.75 -2.59 13.36
N GLY A 116 10.72 -1.69 12.38
CA GLY A 116 10.53 -2.04 10.97
C GLY A 116 9.23 -2.81 10.67
N PHE A 117 9.25 -3.48 9.53
CA PHE A 117 8.14 -4.32 9.07
C PHE A 117 7.96 -5.58 9.94
N GLU A 118 9.02 -6.07 10.61
CA GLU A 118 8.92 -7.19 11.56
C GLU A 118 8.01 -6.85 12.74
N GLY A 119 8.17 -5.66 13.32
CA GLY A 119 7.29 -5.17 14.36
C GLY A 119 5.85 -4.99 13.88
N ARG A 120 5.67 -4.63 12.60
CA ARG A 120 4.35 -4.51 11.97
C ARG A 120 3.66 -5.85 11.79
N ILE A 121 4.37 -6.86 11.30
CA ILE A 121 3.86 -8.24 11.16
C ILE A 121 3.30 -8.73 12.50
N LYS A 122 4.08 -8.61 13.59
CA LYS A 122 3.64 -9.01 14.95
C LYS A 122 2.34 -8.33 15.39
N ARG A 123 2.15 -7.04 15.05
CA ARG A 123 0.92 -6.31 15.38
C ARG A 123 -0.28 -6.82 14.57
N ILE A 124 -0.07 -7.13 13.29
CA ILE A 124 -1.10 -7.68 12.40
C ILE A 124 -1.50 -9.09 12.85
N GLU A 125 -0.54 -9.95 13.19
CA GLU A 125 -0.81 -11.29 13.73
C GLU A 125 -1.65 -11.22 15.01
N LYS A 126 -1.31 -10.30 15.92
CA LYS A 126 -2.11 -10.08 17.14
C LYS A 126 -3.54 -9.63 16.81
N ALA A 127 -3.72 -8.76 15.81
CA ALA A 127 -5.03 -8.32 15.36
C ALA A 127 -5.83 -9.48 14.73
N LYS A 128 -5.18 -10.33 13.93
CA LYS A 128 -5.76 -11.55 13.35
C LYS A 128 -6.26 -12.50 14.43
N SER A 129 -5.41 -12.83 15.41
CA SER A 129 -5.80 -13.71 16.53
C SER A 129 -6.96 -13.15 17.33
N LYS A 130 -6.98 -11.83 17.58
CA LYS A 130 -8.09 -11.17 18.28
C LYS A 130 -9.41 -11.19 17.48
N ALA A 131 -9.35 -11.18 16.15
CA ALA A 131 -10.54 -11.24 15.32
C ALA A 131 -11.12 -12.66 15.16
N ALA A 132 -10.33 -13.69 15.50
CA ALA A 132 -10.72 -15.10 15.41
C ALA A 132 -11.26 -15.70 16.72
N GLY A 133 -11.07 -15.01 17.85
CA GLY A 133 -11.61 -15.38 19.17
C GLY A 133 -12.75 -14.45 19.58
#